data_AF-A0A3B1BBU4-F1
#
_entry.id   AF-A0A3B1BBU4-F1
#
_cell.length_a   1.000
_cell.length_b   1.000
_cell.length_c   1.000
_cell.angle_alpha   90.00
_cell.angle_beta   90.00
_cell.angle_gamma   90.00
#
_symmetry.space_group_name_H-M   'P 1'
#
loop_
_entity.id
_entity.type
_entity.pdbx_description
1 polymer ?
#
loop_
_entity_poly.entity_id
_entity_poly.type
_entity_poly.pdbx_seq_one_letter_code
_entity_poly.pdbx_strand_id
1 'polypeptide(L)'
;MATIAFSYEDFEQTRLKLISEIHTCLTDADKDFILSVNRLEPDWGIYDFQDFPSVKWKLANLATFKEKRPEDHQQHCTKLEKILSSNL
;
A
#
# COMPACT_ATOMS: atom_id res chain seq x y z
N MET A 1 -1.85 -7.63 -31.46
CA MET A 1 -0.71 -6.80 -31.00
C MET A 1 -1.11 -5.35 -31.10
N ALA A 2 -0.71 -4.50 -30.15
CA ALA A 2 -0.97 -3.07 -30.23
C ALA A 2 -0.28 -2.48 -31.46
N THR A 3 -0.99 -1.67 -32.24
CA THR A 3 -0.48 -1.00 -33.45
C THR A 3 0.30 0.29 -33.13
N ILE A 4 0.39 0.64 -31.85
CA ILE A 4 1.10 1.82 -31.36
C ILE A 4 2.51 1.39 -30.98
N ALA A 5 3.52 2.10 -31.48
CA ALA A 5 4.90 1.88 -31.09
C ALA A 5 5.06 2.15 -29.58
N PHE A 6 5.62 1.19 -28.87
CA PHE A 6 5.91 1.27 -27.43
C PHE A 6 7.38 0.95 -27.23
N SER A 7 8.14 1.92 -26.73
CA SER A 7 9.56 1.80 -26.45
C SER A 7 9.81 1.47 -24.97
N TYR A 8 11.04 1.07 -24.66
CA TYR A 8 11.46 0.90 -23.26
C TYR A 8 11.50 2.24 -22.50
N GLU A 9 11.79 3.34 -23.20
CA GLU A 9 11.74 4.68 -22.60
C GLU A 9 10.31 5.03 -22.15
N ASP A 10 9.30 4.70 -22.96
CA ASP A 10 7.89 4.91 -22.59
C ASP A 10 7.52 4.16 -21.31
N PHE A 11 8.07 2.95 -21.12
CA PHE A 11 7.90 2.18 -19.89
C PHE A 11 8.51 2.89 -18.68
N GLU A 12 9.77 3.35 -18.77
CA GLU A 12 10.45 4.02 -17.66
C GLU A 12 9.77 5.35 -17.31
N GLN A 13 9.38 6.15 -18.30
CA GLN A 13 8.66 7.40 -18.08
C GLN A 13 7.30 7.16 -17.43
N THR A 14 6.57 6.13 -17.88
CA THR A 14 5.29 5.76 -17.27
C THR A 14 5.47 5.30 -15.83
N ARG A 15 6.52 4.51 -15.54
CA ARG A 15 6.84 4.05 -14.18
C ARG A 15 7.15 5.22 -13.25
N LEU A 16 7.98 6.16 -13.69
CA LEU A 16 8.32 7.36 -12.89
C LEU A 16 7.09 8.22 -12.63
N LYS A 17 6.27 8.44 -13.66
CA LYS A 17 5.01 9.17 -13.54
C LYS A 17 4.07 8.50 -12.54
N LEU A 18 3.87 7.19 -12.63
CA LEU A 18 3.00 6.45 -11.71
C LEU A 18 3.46 6.56 -10.25
N ILE A 19 4.77 6.47 -9.99
CA ILE A 19 5.31 6.64 -8.64
C ILE A 19 4.99 8.04 -8.10
N SER A 20 5.23 9.08 -8.91
CA SER A 20 4.94 10.46 -8.53
C SER A 20 3.44 10.69 -8.30
N GLU A 21 2.58 10.15 -9.16
CA GLU A 21 1.12 10.26 -9.02
C GLU A 21 0.63 9.54 -7.75
N ILE A 22 1.14 8.33 -7.46
CA ILE A 22 0.78 7.64 -6.21
C ILE A 22 1.17 8.48 -4.99
N HIS A 23 2.38 9.04 -4.96
CA HIS A 23 2.82 9.84 -3.82
C HIS A 23 2.00 11.12 -3.63
N THR A 24 1.55 11.74 -4.73
CA THR A 24 0.79 12.99 -4.68
C THR A 24 -0.71 12.77 -4.44
N CYS A 25 -1.26 11.63 -4.86
CA CYS A 25 -2.68 11.33 -4.71
C CYS A 25 -3.05 10.78 -3.32
N LEU A 26 -2.11 10.20 -2.56
CA LEU A 26 -2.39 9.70 -1.22
C LEU A 26 -2.55 10.85 -0.22
N THR A 27 -3.78 11.04 0.23
CA THR A 27 -4.12 11.93 1.33
C THR A 27 -3.62 11.37 2.67
N ASP A 28 -3.62 12.18 3.72
CA ASP A 28 -3.27 11.71 5.06
C ASP A 28 -4.24 10.61 5.54
N ALA A 29 -5.53 10.73 5.21
CA ALA A 29 -6.52 9.70 5.50
C ALA A 29 -6.21 8.37 4.78
N ASP A 30 -5.73 8.42 3.54
CA ASP A 30 -5.29 7.22 2.80
C ASP A 30 -4.12 6.53 3.50
N LYS A 31 -3.13 7.32 3.91
CA LYS A 31 -1.92 6.83 4.60
C LYS A 31 -2.30 6.21 5.95
N ASP A 32 -3.17 6.87 6.71
CA ASP A 32 -3.67 6.38 7.99
C ASP A 32 -4.44 5.07 7.82
N PHE A 33 -5.32 4.98 6.82
CA PHE A 33 -6.02 3.73 6.52
C PHE A 33 -5.06 2.60 6.16
N ILE A 34 -4.10 2.83 5.27
CA ILE A 34 -3.10 1.83 4.88
C ILE A 34 -2.30 1.34 6.10
N LEU A 35 -1.89 2.25 6.99
CA LEU A 35 -1.18 1.88 8.22
C LEU A 35 -2.06 1.06 9.16
N SER A 36 -3.31 1.48 9.36
CA SER A 36 -4.28 0.80 10.22
C SER A 36 -4.53 -0.65 9.80
N VAL A 37 -4.67 -0.91 8.49
CA VAL A 37 -4.79 -2.26 7.92
C VAL A 37 -3.55 -3.10 8.21
N ASN A 38 -2.34 -2.56 8.00
CA ASN A 38 -1.09 -3.30 8.22
C ASN A 38 -0.82 -3.58 9.71
N ARG A 39 -1.34 -2.73 10.61
CA ARG A 39 -1.30 -2.91 12.07
C ARG A 39 -2.38 -3.88 12.59
N LEU A 40 -3.30 -4.34 11.74
CA LEU A 40 -4.48 -5.15 12.08
C LEU A 40 -5.53 -4.42 12.93
N GLU A 41 -5.54 -3.10 12.87
CA GLU A 41 -6.50 -2.23 13.56
C GLU A 41 -7.16 -1.27 12.54
N PRO A 42 -7.78 -1.79 11.45
CA PRO A 42 -8.29 -0.97 10.37
C PRO A 42 -9.38 0.02 10.83
N ASP A 43 -9.25 1.28 10.44
CA ASP A 43 -10.29 2.29 10.64
C ASP A 43 -11.28 2.29 9.46
N TRP A 44 -12.39 1.56 9.63
CA TRP A 44 -13.45 1.48 8.64
C TRP A 44 -14.29 2.75 8.52
N GLY A 45 -14.06 3.76 9.37
CA GLY A 45 -14.64 5.10 9.21
C GLY A 45 -14.05 5.86 8.03
N ILE A 46 -12.84 5.49 7.58
CA ILE A 46 -12.18 6.09 6.40
C ILE A 46 -12.71 5.45 5.11
N TYR A 47 -12.71 4.11 5.05
CA TYR A 47 -13.16 3.34 3.90
C TYR A 47 -14.00 2.13 4.30
N ASP A 48 -15.06 1.84 3.56
CA ASP A 48 -15.99 0.71 3.79
C ASP A 48 -15.56 -0.59 3.11
N PHE A 49 -14.25 -0.80 2.95
CA PHE A 49 -13.71 -1.96 2.22
C PHE A 49 -13.69 -3.27 3.01
N GLN A 50 -14.24 -3.28 4.23
CA GLN A 50 -14.21 -4.43 5.15
C GLN A 50 -14.77 -5.71 4.52
N ASP A 51 -15.72 -5.56 3.59
CA ASP A 51 -16.40 -6.70 2.97
C ASP A 51 -15.71 -7.26 1.74
N PHE A 52 -14.68 -6.60 1.22
CA PHE A 52 -13.99 -7.03 0.02
C PHE A 52 -13.17 -8.31 0.29
N PRO A 53 -13.34 -9.37 -0.52
CA PRO A 53 -12.63 -10.64 -0.30
C PRO A 53 -11.11 -10.50 -0.23
N SER A 54 -10.53 -9.61 -1.06
CA SER A 54 -9.10 -9.34 -1.07
C SER A 54 -8.60 -8.68 0.21
N VAL A 55 -9.41 -7.78 0.80
CA VAL A 55 -9.10 -7.11 2.08
C VAL A 55 -9.16 -8.12 3.22
N LYS A 56 -10.21 -8.95 3.28
CA LYS A 56 -10.32 -10.04 4.26
C LYS A 56 -9.12 -10.99 4.19
N TRP A 57 -8.72 -11.37 2.98
CA TRP A 57 -7.55 -12.24 2.78
C TRP A 57 -6.23 -11.57 3.20
N LYS A 58 -6.05 -10.28 2.89
CA LYS A 58 -4.87 -9.52 3.31
C LYS A 58 -4.77 -9.44 4.84
N LEU A 59 -5.88 -9.18 5.54
CA LEU A 59 -5.93 -9.15 7.00
C LEU A 59 -5.59 -10.51 7.60
N ALA A 60 -6.13 -11.61 7.06
CA ALA A 60 -5.79 -12.96 7.52
C ALA A 60 -4.28 -13.25 7.38
N ASN A 61 -3.68 -12.87 6.25
CA ASN A 61 -2.24 -13.04 6.05
C ASN A 61 -1.39 -12.19 6.99
N LEU A 62 -1.80 -10.94 7.23
CA LEU A 62 -1.11 -10.06 8.17
C LEU A 62 -1.21 -10.60 9.60
N ALA A 63 -2.35 -11.17 10.00
CA ALA A 63 -2.53 -11.82 11.29
C ALA A 63 -1.59 -13.02 11.44
N THR A 64 -1.54 -13.91 10.45
CA THR A 64 -0.59 -15.04 10.44
C THR A 64 0.86 -14.56 10.42
N PHE A 65 1.17 -13.48 9.71
CA PHE A 65 2.51 -12.91 9.67
C PHE A 65 2.95 -12.36 11.03
N LYS A 66 2.09 -11.58 11.69
CA LYS A 66 2.33 -11.06 13.05
C LYS A 66 2.51 -12.19 14.07
N GLU A 67 1.69 -13.23 13.99
CA GLU A 67 1.78 -14.40 14.88
C GLU A 67 3.10 -15.16 14.69
N LYS A 68 3.47 -15.45 13.44
CA LYS A 68 4.67 -16.26 13.15
C LYS A 68 5.99 -15.50 13.30
N ARG A 69 5.98 -14.20 13.01
CA ARG A 69 7.19 -13.36 12.91
C ARG A 69 6.91 -11.94 13.45
N PRO A 70 6.65 -11.80 14.76
CA PRO A 70 6.21 -10.52 15.34
C PRO A 70 7.23 -9.38 15.18
N GLU A 71 8.52 -9.67 15.32
CA GLU A 71 9.58 -8.65 15.15
C GLU A 71 9.65 -8.16 13.70
N ASP A 72 9.57 -9.06 12.73
CA ASP A 72 9.57 -8.71 11.31
C ASP A 72 8.30 -7.94 10.92
N HIS A 73 7.15 -8.30 11.51
CA HIS A 73 5.90 -7.55 11.32
C HIS A 73 6.01 -6.13 11.87
N GLN A 74 6.59 -5.96 13.06
CA GLN A 74 6.83 -4.63 13.63
C GLN A 74 7.78 -3.81 12.76
N GLN A 75 8.89 -4.40 12.30
CA GLN A 75 9.83 -3.75 11.39
C GLN A 75 9.16 -3.37 10.06
N HIS A 76 8.28 -4.22 9.53
CA HIS A 76 7.49 -3.94 8.34
C HIS A 76 6.59 -2.72 8.53
N CYS A 77 5.87 -2.64 9.65
CA CYS A 77 5.00 -1.50 9.96
C CYS A 77 5.80 -0.19 10.09
N THR A 78 6.92 -0.21 10.82
CA THR A 78 7.79 0.97 10.98
C THR A 78 8.36 1.43 9.63
N LYS A 79 8.77 0.50 8.77
CA LYS A 79 9.28 0.83 7.44
C LYS A 79 8.19 1.46 6.57
N LEU A 80 6.98 0.92 6.61
CA LEU A 80 5.84 1.46 5.87
C LEU A 80 5.49 2.87 6.33
N GLU A 81 5.42 3.12 7.64
CA GLU A 81 5.16 4.44 8.20
C GLU A 81 6.21 5.47 7.78
N LYS A 82 7.49 5.08 7.75
CA LYS A 82 8.56 5.94 7.25
C LYS A 82 8.40 6.29 5.76
N ILE A 83 7.97 5.33 4.94
CA ILE A 83 7.76 5.55 3.50
C ILE A 83 6.56 6.49 3.27
N LEU A 84 5.47 6.29 4.00
CA LEU A 84 4.25 7.10 3.85
C LEU A 84 4.40 8.53 4.41
N SER A 85 5.28 8.71 5.41
CA SER A 85 5.61 10.03 5.97
C SER A 85 6.71 10.77 5.20
N SER A 86 7.52 10.08 4.40
CA SER A 86 8.50 10.73 3.53
C SER A 86 7.83 11.34 2.31
N ASN A 87 7.84 12.67 2.21
CA ASN A 87 7.61 13.37 0.95
C ASN A 87 8.86 13.18 0.08
N LEU A 88 8.81 12.22 -0.85
CA LEU A 88 9.81 12.06 -1.92
C LEU A 88 9.47 12.99 -3.08
#